data_AF-A0A920DUI1-F1
#
_entry.id   AF-A0A920DUI1-F1
#
_cell.length_a   1.000
_cell.length_b   1.000
_cell.length_c   1.000
_cell.angle_alpha   90.00
_cell.angle_beta   90.00
_cell.angle_gamma   90.00
#
_symmetry.space_group_name_H-M   'P 1'
#
loop_
_entity.id
_entity.type
_entity.pdbx_description
1 polymer ?
#
loop_
_entity_poly.entity_id
_entity_poly.type
_entity_poly.pdbx_seq_one_letter_code
_entity_poly.pdbx_strand_id
1 'polypeptide(L)'
;MLLTSNSFLFLFLPFSLLINLFSVSKTTKTFYLGVLSAYFYYIDNGYLLIILLFLATLLKFQIDKNIFNTPLFIALLLTPLIIFKYSFIFFNFISFDTPAYIVQNFPIGLSFFTFQSIAYYFDKRRVENSESGFEIFTFLTFFPQLLAGPIVDISTFRNGLNAKVVNIESLQTGLYRISLGLIKKFLIADTLSQIT
;
A
#
# COMPACT_ATOMS: atom_id res chain seq x y z
N MET A 1 5.73 4.10 8.09
CA MET A 1 7.17 3.87 7.81
C MET A 1 7.56 4.55 6.50
N LEU A 2 8.79 5.09 6.38
CA LEU A 2 9.28 5.73 5.14
C LEU A 2 10.21 4.79 4.34
N LEU A 3 10.39 5.07 3.04
CA LEU A 3 11.31 4.36 2.14
C LEU A 3 12.80 4.44 2.57
N THR A 4 13.15 5.36 3.47
CA THR A 4 14.50 5.45 4.06
C THR A 4 14.62 4.79 5.42
N SER A 5 13.55 4.17 5.92
CA SER A 5 13.62 3.51 7.22
C SER A 5 14.60 2.32 7.16
N ASN A 6 15.35 2.11 8.24
CA ASN A 6 16.28 0.98 8.35
C ASN A 6 15.56 -0.35 8.13
N SER A 7 14.33 -0.47 8.63
CA SER A 7 13.47 -1.63 8.41
C SER A 7 13.21 -1.88 6.92
N PHE A 8 12.92 -0.84 6.13
CA PHE A 8 12.71 -1.03 4.69
C PHE A 8 14.01 -1.43 3.97
N LEU A 9 15.10 -0.69 4.19
CA LEU A 9 16.36 -0.90 3.47
C LEU A 9 17.03 -2.24 3.79
N PHE A 10 17.01 -2.66 5.06
CA PHE A 10 17.73 -3.86 5.51
C PHE A 10 16.85 -5.09 5.73
N LEU A 11 15.52 -4.95 5.77
CA LEU A 11 14.62 -6.10 5.85
C LEU A 11 13.76 -6.18 4.58
N PHE A 12 12.88 -5.22 4.30
CA PHE A 12 11.92 -5.36 3.19
C PHE A 12 12.61 -5.62 1.85
N LEU A 13 13.55 -4.75 1.50
CA LEU A 13 14.23 -4.76 0.22
C LEU A 13 15.01 -6.07 -0.03
N PRO A 14 15.94 -6.51 0.85
CA PRO A 14 16.67 -7.75 0.62
C PRO A 14 15.75 -8.98 0.61
N PHE A 15 14.76 -9.08 1.50
CA PHE A 15 13.82 -10.20 1.49
C PHE A 15 12.99 -10.23 0.20
N SER A 16 12.48 -9.09 -0.26
CA SER A 16 11.71 -9.00 -1.52
C SER A 16 12.56 -9.38 -2.74
N LEU A 17 13.85 -9.02 -2.76
CA LEU A 17 14.79 -9.43 -3.81
C LEU A 17 15.07 -10.93 -3.77
N LEU A 18 15.33 -11.49 -2.59
CA LEU A 18 15.56 -12.93 -2.43
C LEU A 18 14.36 -13.74 -2.93
N ILE A 19 13.13 -13.35 -2.56
CA ILE A 19 11.90 -13.98 -3.06
C ILE A 19 11.84 -13.95 -4.59
N ASN A 20 12.28 -12.86 -5.23
CA ASN A 20 12.27 -12.76 -6.68
C ASN A 20 13.39 -13.58 -7.34
N LEU A 21 14.58 -13.65 -6.74
CA LEU A 21 15.73 -14.40 -7.24
C LEU A 21 15.53 -15.92 -7.19
N PHE A 22 14.93 -16.44 -6.10
CA PHE A 22 14.68 -17.87 -5.95
C PHE A 22 13.53 -18.41 -6.84
N SER A 23 13.06 -17.62 -7.81
CA SER A 23 12.15 -18.04 -8.88
C SER A 23 10.96 -18.86 -8.40
N VAL A 24 10.32 -18.41 -7.32
CA VAL A 24 9.17 -19.09 -6.73
C VAL A 24 7.93 -18.89 -7.62
N SER A 25 6.96 -19.80 -7.54
CA SER A 25 5.70 -19.70 -8.29
C SER A 25 4.97 -18.37 -8.04
N LYS A 26 4.10 -17.94 -8.97
CA LYS A 26 3.31 -16.70 -8.81
C LYS A 26 2.58 -16.65 -7.46
N THR A 27 1.98 -17.76 -7.06
CA THR A 27 1.19 -17.89 -5.82
C THR A 27 2.05 -17.70 -4.58
N THR A 28 3.23 -18.31 -4.55
CA THR A 28 4.17 -18.19 -3.43
C THR A 28 4.80 -16.81 -3.37
N LYS A 29 5.18 -16.21 -4.52
CA LYS A 29 5.63 -14.80 -4.57
C LYS A 29 4.57 -13.87 -3.98
N THR A 30 3.32 -14.03 -4.40
CA THR A 30 2.19 -13.26 -3.86
C THR A 30 2.06 -13.47 -2.36
N PHE A 31 2.10 -14.72 -1.90
CA PHE A 31 2.02 -15.06 -0.48
C PHE A 31 3.10 -14.36 0.35
N TYR A 32 4.37 -14.54 0.00
CA TYR A 32 5.47 -13.94 0.75
C TYR A 32 5.47 -12.42 0.69
N LEU A 33 5.17 -11.81 -0.45
CA LEU A 33 5.07 -10.35 -0.56
C LEU A 33 3.90 -9.79 0.25
N GLY A 34 2.77 -10.50 0.32
CA GLY A 34 1.62 -10.12 1.13
C GLY A 34 1.93 -10.20 2.62
N VAL A 35 2.56 -11.29 3.08
CA VAL A 35 2.99 -11.46 4.48
C VAL A 35 4.04 -10.41 4.85
N LEU A 36 5.03 -10.19 3.99
CA LEU A 36 6.05 -9.16 4.18
C LEU A 36 5.37 -7.79 4.31
N SER A 37 4.49 -7.42 3.38
CA SER A 37 3.80 -6.13 3.43
C SER A 37 2.94 -5.97 4.69
N ALA A 38 2.19 -7.02 5.07
CA ALA A 38 1.40 -7.03 6.30
C ALA A 38 2.27 -6.84 7.57
N TYR A 39 3.44 -7.47 7.62
CA TYR A 39 4.40 -7.31 8.72
C TYR A 39 4.86 -5.86 8.86
N PHE A 40 5.15 -5.17 7.74
CA PHE A 40 5.55 -3.77 7.76
C PHE A 40 4.43 -2.84 8.27
N TYR A 41 3.17 -3.13 7.92
CA TYR A 41 2.04 -2.41 8.51
C TYR A 41 1.87 -2.69 9.99
N TYR A 42 2.09 -3.94 10.41
CA TYR A 42 1.99 -4.29 11.82
C TYR A 42 3.00 -3.54 12.68
N ILE A 43 4.25 -3.41 12.23
CA ILE A 43 5.28 -2.66 12.97
C ILE A 43 4.93 -1.17 13.04
N ASP A 44 4.41 -0.59 11.96
CA ASP A 44 4.08 0.84 11.93
C ASP A 44 2.83 1.15 12.77
N ASN A 45 1.74 0.43 12.51
CA ASN A 45 0.50 0.54 13.26
C ASN A 45 -0.37 -0.73 13.08
N GLY A 46 -0.45 -1.57 14.11
CA GLY A 46 -1.26 -2.79 14.06
C GLY A 46 -2.75 -2.57 13.77
N TYR A 47 -3.33 -1.45 14.21
CA TYR A 47 -4.74 -1.13 13.94
C TYR A 47 -5.01 -0.83 12.47
N LEU A 48 -4.04 -0.20 11.80
CA LEU A 48 -4.09 0.09 10.38
C LEU A 48 -4.21 -1.21 9.58
N LEU A 49 -3.41 -2.24 9.91
CA LEU A 49 -3.46 -3.53 9.24
C LEU A 49 -4.87 -4.15 9.30
N ILE A 50 -5.53 -4.07 10.46
CA ILE A 50 -6.89 -4.60 10.66
C ILE A 50 -7.87 -3.83 9.76
N ILE A 51 -7.76 -2.51 9.68
CA ILE A 51 -8.60 -1.68 8.81
C ILE A 51 -8.40 -2.03 7.34
N LEU A 52 -7.15 -2.24 6.87
CA LEU A 52 -6.88 -2.61 5.48
C LEU A 52 -7.41 -4.01 5.16
N LEU A 53 -7.26 -4.97 6.08
CA LEU A 53 -7.84 -6.32 5.93
C LEU A 53 -9.36 -6.24 5.84
N PHE A 54 -9.99 -5.44 6.68
CA PHE A 54 -11.43 -5.21 6.64
C PHE A 54 -11.88 -4.58 5.33
N LEU A 55 -11.22 -3.52 4.87
CA LEU A 55 -11.55 -2.87 3.59
C LEU A 55 -11.29 -3.78 2.39
N ALA A 56 -10.21 -4.55 2.37
CA ALA A 56 -9.90 -5.49 1.30
C ALA A 56 -10.92 -6.63 1.23
N THR A 57 -11.36 -7.15 2.38
CA THR A 57 -12.40 -8.18 2.45
C THR A 57 -13.78 -7.64 2.03
N LEU A 58 -14.14 -6.44 2.48
CA LEU A 58 -15.34 -5.74 2.01
C LEU A 58 -15.32 -5.54 0.50
N LEU A 59 -14.19 -5.11 -0.05
CA LEU A 59 -14.03 -4.90 -1.48
C LEU A 59 -14.18 -6.20 -2.26
N LYS A 60 -13.55 -7.28 -1.80
CA LYS A 60 -13.72 -8.59 -2.43
C LYS A 60 -15.19 -9.04 -2.39
N PHE A 61 -15.83 -8.91 -1.23
CA PHE A 61 -17.23 -9.29 -1.05
C PHE A 61 -18.17 -8.49 -1.96
N GLN A 62 -17.90 -7.21 -2.12
CA GLN A 62 -18.64 -6.33 -3.03
C GLN A 62 -18.39 -6.70 -4.50
N ILE A 63 -17.18 -7.10 -4.88
CA ILE A 63 -16.91 -7.59 -6.25
C ILE A 63 -17.65 -8.90 -6.52
N ASP A 64 -17.60 -9.84 -5.57
CA ASP A 64 -18.15 -11.19 -5.74
C ASP A 64 -19.69 -11.19 -5.73
N LYS A 65 -20.31 -10.35 -4.88
CA LYS A 65 -21.77 -10.36 -4.66
C LYS A 65 -22.51 -9.09 -5.10
N ASN A 66 -21.79 -8.01 -5.40
CA ASN A 66 -22.32 -6.72 -5.85
C ASN A 66 -23.57 -6.25 -5.07
N ILE A 67 -23.44 -6.19 -3.74
CA ILE A 67 -24.58 -5.97 -2.82
C ILE A 67 -24.93 -4.49 -2.71
N PHE A 68 -23.92 -3.62 -2.58
CA PHE A 68 -24.14 -2.19 -2.41
C PHE A 68 -24.19 -1.46 -3.75
N ASN A 69 -24.98 -0.37 -3.83
CA ASN A 69 -24.89 0.55 -4.96
C ASN A 69 -23.50 1.20 -5.02
N THR A 70 -23.00 1.46 -6.23
CA THR A 70 -21.68 2.08 -6.46
C THR A 70 -21.38 3.30 -5.59
N PRO A 71 -22.26 4.34 -5.48
CA PRO A 71 -21.97 5.50 -4.65
C PRO A 71 -21.89 5.16 -3.16
N LEU A 72 -22.76 4.25 -2.69
CA LEU A 72 -22.78 3.83 -1.28
C LEU A 72 -21.50 3.05 -0.92
N PHE A 73 -21.04 2.18 -1.82
CA PHE A 73 -19.80 1.43 -1.61
C PHE A 73 -18.58 2.34 -1.59
N ILE A 74 -18.52 3.33 -2.50
CA ILE A 74 -17.43 4.33 -2.51
C ILE A 74 -17.45 5.14 -1.20
N ALA A 75 -18.63 5.56 -0.74
CA ALA A 75 -18.76 6.24 0.55
C ALA A 75 -18.21 5.39 1.70
N LEU A 76 -18.55 4.09 1.72
CA LEU A 76 -18.05 3.14 2.73
C LEU A 76 -16.51 3.02 2.71
N LEU A 77 -15.89 2.96 1.53
CA LEU A 77 -14.43 2.92 1.39
C LEU A 77 -13.76 4.23 1.84
N LEU A 78 -14.42 5.37 1.64
CA LEU A 78 -13.93 6.68 2.05
C LEU A 78 -14.12 6.94 3.55
N THR A 79 -15.03 6.25 4.23
CA THR A 79 -15.34 6.47 5.65
C THR A 79 -14.10 6.47 6.55
N PRO A 80 -13.20 5.45 6.51
CA PRO A 80 -12.01 5.47 7.36
C PRO A 80 -11.08 6.63 7.00
N LEU A 81 -10.95 6.97 5.72
CA LEU A 81 -10.13 8.10 5.29
C LEU A 81 -10.69 9.42 5.84
N ILE A 82 -12.00 9.61 5.75
CA ILE A 82 -12.65 10.84 6.21
C ILE A 82 -12.50 10.98 7.72
N ILE A 83 -12.75 9.90 8.47
CA ILE A 83 -12.60 9.88 9.93
C ILE A 83 -11.15 10.24 10.29
N PHE A 84 -10.16 9.45 9.86
CA PHE A 84 -8.79 9.67 10.28
C PHE A 84 -8.21 11.00 9.79
N LYS A 85 -8.58 11.48 8.59
CA LYS A 85 -8.01 12.70 8.00
C LYS A 85 -8.65 13.98 8.56
N TYR A 86 -9.96 13.98 8.77
CA TYR A 86 -10.69 15.20 9.13
C TYR A 86 -11.12 15.26 10.59
N SER A 87 -10.96 14.19 11.37
CA SER A 87 -11.27 14.22 12.80
C SER A 87 -10.52 15.35 13.52
N PHE A 88 -9.24 15.58 13.22
CA PHE A 88 -8.48 16.67 13.85
C PHE A 88 -9.13 18.04 13.64
N ILE A 89 -9.49 18.36 12.39
CA ILE A 89 -10.13 19.62 12.02
C ILE A 89 -11.53 19.72 12.65
N PHE A 90 -12.29 18.62 12.64
CA PHE A 90 -13.64 18.57 13.16
C PHE A 90 -13.71 18.84 14.67
N PHE A 91 -12.88 18.16 15.46
CA PHE A 91 -12.87 18.37 16.92
C PHE A 91 -12.38 19.78 17.29
N ASN A 92 -11.35 20.29 16.60
CA ASN A 92 -10.89 21.67 16.79
C ASN A 92 -11.98 22.70 16.46
N PHE A 93 -12.79 22.46 15.42
CA PHE A 93 -13.90 23.35 15.06
C PHE A 93 -14.97 23.45 16.16
N ILE A 94 -15.24 22.36 16.86
CA ILE A 94 -16.24 22.31 17.96
C ILE A 94 -15.57 22.66 19.31
N SER A 95 -14.30 23.07 19.32
CA SER A 95 -13.52 23.38 20.54
C SER A 95 -13.44 22.21 21.53
N PHE A 96 -13.46 20.98 21.01
CA PHE A 96 -13.24 19.75 21.78
C PHE A 96 -11.84 19.19 21.53
N ASP A 97 -11.27 18.54 22.54
CA ASP A 97 -10.02 17.81 22.38
C ASP A 97 -10.21 16.62 21.43
N THR A 98 -9.31 16.52 20.46
CA THR A 98 -9.24 15.34 19.60
C THR A 98 -8.86 14.13 20.42
N PRO A 99 -9.60 13.01 20.32
CA PRO A 99 -9.19 11.78 20.99
C PRO A 99 -7.75 11.39 20.62
N ALA A 100 -6.91 11.18 21.64
CA ALA A 100 -5.48 10.92 21.45
C ALA A 100 -5.20 9.75 20.49
N TYR A 101 -6.07 8.74 20.49
CA TYR A 101 -5.95 7.58 19.60
C TYR A 101 -6.07 7.93 18.11
N ILE A 102 -6.75 9.03 17.73
CA ILE A 102 -6.91 9.43 16.33
C ILE A 102 -5.67 10.16 15.84
N VAL A 103 -5.13 11.06 16.68
CA VAL A 103 -3.97 11.88 16.35
C VAL A 103 -2.69 11.04 16.30
N GLN A 104 -2.52 10.14 17.27
CA GLN A 104 -1.30 9.33 17.40
C GLN A 104 -1.22 8.19 16.38
N ASN A 105 -2.37 7.73 15.86
CA ASN A 105 -2.44 6.56 14.98
C ASN A 105 -2.78 6.89 13.53
N PHE A 106 -2.59 8.13 13.06
CA PHE A 106 -2.91 8.46 11.68
C PHE A 106 -2.15 7.53 10.73
N PRO A 107 -2.86 6.66 9.99
CA PRO A 107 -2.24 5.61 9.24
C PRO A 107 -1.61 6.16 7.96
N ILE A 108 -0.27 6.21 7.92
CA ILE A 108 0.46 6.65 6.74
C ILE A 108 0.11 5.71 5.58
N GLY A 109 -0.48 6.28 4.52
CA GLY A 109 -0.83 5.55 3.31
C GLY A 109 -2.30 5.12 3.19
N LEU A 110 -3.16 5.32 4.20
CA LEU A 110 -4.58 4.97 4.09
C LEU A 110 -5.29 5.69 2.92
N SER A 111 -4.88 6.91 2.59
CA SER A 111 -5.31 7.62 1.38
C SER A 111 -5.01 6.84 0.10
N PHE A 112 -3.78 6.33 -0.05
CA PHE A 112 -3.39 5.57 -1.24
C PHE A 112 -4.17 4.26 -1.33
N PHE A 113 -4.27 3.53 -0.23
CA PHE A 113 -5.04 2.29 -0.18
C PHE A 113 -6.50 2.51 -0.62
N THR A 114 -7.15 3.56 -0.11
CA THR A 114 -8.55 3.86 -0.42
C THR A 114 -8.73 4.25 -1.89
N PHE A 115 -7.89 5.12 -2.44
CA PHE A 115 -7.98 5.47 -3.86
C PHE A 115 -7.64 4.29 -4.79
N GLN A 116 -6.66 3.47 -4.43
CA GLN A 116 -6.32 2.25 -5.17
C GLN A 116 -7.45 1.22 -5.12
N SER A 117 -8.12 1.09 -3.98
CA SER A 117 -9.31 0.24 -3.83
C SER A 117 -10.46 0.71 -4.73
N ILE A 118 -10.72 2.02 -4.79
CA ILE A 118 -11.75 2.59 -5.67
C ILE A 118 -11.39 2.37 -7.15
N ALA A 119 -10.13 2.65 -7.55
CA ALA A 119 -9.66 2.41 -8.91
C ALA A 119 -9.84 0.93 -9.30
N TYR A 120 -9.36 0.03 -8.44
CA TYR A 120 -9.48 -1.41 -8.64
C TYR A 120 -10.94 -1.88 -8.76
N TYR A 121 -11.85 -1.33 -7.97
CA TYR A 121 -13.27 -1.65 -8.06
C TYR A 121 -13.89 -1.31 -9.42
N PHE A 122 -13.49 -0.19 -10.03
CA PHE A 122 -13.93 0.17 -11.38
C PHE A 122 -13.25 -0.64 -12.47
N ASP A 123 -11.94 -0.91 -12.35
CA ASP A 123 -11.21 -1.75 -13.30
C ASP A 123 -11.79 -3.16 -13.35
N LYS A 124 -12.16 -3.70 -12.18
CA LYS A 124 -12.72 -5.03 -12.07
C LYS A 124 -14.03 -5.21 -12.83
N ARG A 125 -14.82 -4.15 -12.93
CA ARG A 125 -16.08 -4.14 -13.68
C ARG A 125 -15.87 -4.08 -15.19
N ARG A 126 -14.67 -3.70 -15.64
CA ARG A 126 -14.30 -3.67 -17.05
C ARG A 126 -13.66 -4.98 -17.51
N VAL A 127 -13.04 -5.75 -16.60
CA VAL A 127 -12.31 -6.96 -16.92
C VAL A 127 -12.64 -8.10 -15.96
N GLU A 128 -13.27 -9.15 -16.49
CA GLU A 128 -13.52 -10.40 -15.77
C GLU A 128 -12.24 -11.25 -15.68
N ASN A 129 -11.38 -10.91 -14.73
CA ASN A 129 -10.34 -11.84 -14.29
C ASN A 129 -10.77 -12.59 -13.02
N SER A 130 -10.08 -13.64 -12.61
CA SER A 130 -10.27 -14.22 -11.27
C SER A 130 -9.01 -13.92 -10.44
N GLU A 131 -9.09 -12.96 -9.52
CA GLU A 131 -8.08 -12.79 -8.46
C GLU A 131 -8.50 -13.60 -7.24
N SER A 132 -7.52 -14.24 -6.59
CA SER A 132 -7.75 -14.72 -5.22
C SER A 132 -7.89 -13.54 -4.27
N GLY A 133 -8.66 -13.69 -3.19
CA GLY A 133 -8.80 -12.63 -2.19
C GLY A 133 -7.47 -12.18 -1.59
N PHE A 134 -6.53 -13.11 -1.46
CA PHE A 134 -5.19 -12.83 -0.97
C PHE A 134 -4.34 -12.05 -1.99
N GLU A 135 -4.51 -12.31 -3.28
CA GLU A 135 -3.85 -11.53 -4.34
C GLU A 135 -4.35 -10.08 -4.36
N ILE A 136 -5.67 -9.86 -4.19
CA ILE A 136 -6.24 -8.52 -4.03
C ILE A 136 -5.66 -7.82 -2.80
N PHE A 137 -5.65 -8.50 -1.65
CA PHE A 137 -5.08 -7.95 -0.43
C PHE A 137 -3.60 -7.56 -0.63
N THR A 138 -2.80 -8.45 -1.22
CA THR A 138 -1.37 -8.21 -1.46
C THR A 138 -1.15 -7.04 -2.40
N PHE A 139 -1.96 -6.92 -3.45
CA PHE A 139 -1.91 -5.80 -4.38
C PHE A 139 -2.24 -4.47 -3.68
N LEU A 140 -3.36 -4.43 -2.95
CA LEU A 140 -3.81 -3.21 -2.28
C LEU A 140 -2.87 -2.79 -1.14
N THR A 141 -2.24 -3.76 -0.47
CA THR A 141 -1.32 -3.53 0.65
C THR A 141 0.14 -3.56 0.24
N PHE A 142 0.48 -3.50 -1.05
CA PHE A 142 1.86 -3.60 -1.48
C PHE A 142 2.69 -2.39 -0.97
N PHE A 143 3.48 -2.64 0.08
CA PHE A 143 4.13 -1.59 0.88
C PHE A 143 4.95 -0.58 0.06
N PRO A 144 5.76 -0.97 -0.96
CA PRO A 144 6.55 -0.03 -1.74
C PRO A 144 5.71 1.00 -2.49
N GLN A 145 4.49 0.64 -2.88
CA GLN A 145 3.61 1.50 -3.65
C GLN A 145 2.78 2.41 -2.76
N LEU A 146 2.39 1.94 -1.57
CA LEU A 146 1.36 2.58 -0.77
C LEU A 146 1.81 3.91 -0.13
N LEU A 147 3.12 4.13 0.02
CA LEU A 147 3.66 5.35 0.64
C LEU A 147 3.83 6.53 -0.33
N ALA A 148 4.19 6.25 -1.59
CA ALA A 148 4.52 7.28 -2.59
C ALA A 148 4.55 6.77 -4.05
N GLY A 149 4.00 5.59 -4.33
CA GLY A 149 3.96 5.04 -5.69
C GLY A 149 2.79 5.62 -6.50
N PRO A 150 2.84 5.58 -7.84
CA PRO A 150 1.67 5.90 -8.65
C PRO A 150 0.53 4.91 -8.35
N ILE A 151 -0.71 5.34 -8.52
CA ILE A 151 -1.85 4.42 -8.52
C ILE A 151 -1.73 3.59 -9.80
N VAL A 152 -1.54 2.27 -9.66
CA VAL A 152 -1.35 1.35 -10.80
C VAL A 152 -2.47 0.34 -10.87
N ASP A 153 -2.73 -0.14 -12.08
CA ASP A 153 -3.71 -1.18 -12.34
C ASP A 153 -3.20 -2.55 -11.87
N ILE A 154 -4.13 -3.44 -11.51
CA ILE A 154 -3.83 -4.81 -11.07
C ILE A 154 -3.05 -5.61 -12.12
N SER A 155 -3.23 -5.31 -13.41
CA SER A 155 -2.54 -5.96 -14.52
C SER A 155 -1.03 -5.71 -14.45
N THR A 156 -0.62 -4.47 -14.14
CA THR A 156 0.79 -4.09 -13.98
C THR A 156 1.42 -4.85 -12.82
N PHE A 157 0.72 -4.93 -11.68
CA PHE A 157 1.18 -5.69 -10.52
C PHE A 157 1.33 -7.19 -10.85
N ARG A 158 0.35 -7.78 -11.51
CA ARG A 158 0.38 -9.19 -11.95
C ARG A 158 1.49 -9.49 -12.93
N ASN A 159 1.75 -8.59 -13.88
CA ASN A 159 2.85 -8.73 -14.84
C ASN A 159 4.20 -8.76 -14.11
N GLY A 160 4.36 -7.93 -13.07
CA GLY A 160 5.53 -7.97 -12.19
C GLY A 160 5.69 -9.31 -11.45
N LEU A 161 4.59 -9.89 -10.95
CA LEU A 161 4.61 -11.20 -10.28
C LEU A 161 4.94 -12.36 -11.24
N ASN A 162 4.50 -12.26 -12.50
CA ASN A 162 4.71 -13.29 -13.53
C ASN A 162 6.14 -13.27 -14.12
N ALA A 163 6.91 -12.20 -13.89
CA ALA A 163 8.29 -12.13 -14.35
C ALA A 163 9.12 -13.26 -13.69
N LYS A 164 9.56 -14.22 -14.51
CA LYS A 164 10.27 -15.43 -14.04
C LYS A 164 11.76 -15.19 -13.81
N VAL A 165 12.39 -14.26 -14.51
CA VAL A 165 13.84 -14.08 -14.49
C VAL A 165 14.18 -12.64 -14.14
N VAL A 166 14.95 -12.46 -13.06
CA VAL A 166 15.58 -11.17 -12.75
C VAL A 166 16.74 -10.99 -13.72
N ASN A 167 16.59 -10.11 -14.71
CA ASN A 167 17.69 -9.72 -15.59
C ASN A 167 18.69 -8.88 -14.79
N ILE A 168 19.99 -9.11 -14.96
CA ILE A 168 21.06 -8.32 -14.35
C ILE A 168 20.88 -6.83 -14.69
N GLU A 169 20.47 -6.50 -15.91
CA GLU A 169 20.20 -5.11 -16.31
C GLU A 169 19.05 -4.48 -15.50
N SER A 170 18.00 -5.26 -15.21
CA SER A 170 16.88 -4.80 -14.39
C SER A 170 17.29 -4.57 -12.94
N LEU A 171 18.20 -5.42 -12.42
CA LEU A 171 18.76 -5.28 -11.08
C LEU A 171 19.68 -4.06 -10.98
N GLN A 172 20.57 -3.85 -11.96
CA GLN A 172 21.41 -2.66 -12.06
C GLN A 172 20.58 -1.39 -12.14
N THR A 173 19.55 -1.37 -12.99
CA THR A 173 18.63 -0.22 -13.12
C THR A 173 17.89 0.04 -11.81
N GLY A 174 17.45 -1.01 -11.11
CA GLY A 174 16.80 -0.91 -9.81
C GLY A 174 17.72 -0.31 -8.75
N LEU A 175 18.93 -0.85 -8.60
CA LEU A 175 19.94 -0.34 -7.66
C LEU A 175 20.32 1.11 -7.97
N TYR A 176 20.50 1.46 -9.24
CA TYR A 176 20.77 2.83 -9.67
C TYR A 176 19.64 3.80 -9.31
N ARG A 177 18.38 3.40 -9.50
CA ARG A 177 17.22 4.23 -9.11
C ARG A 177 17.13 4.40 -7.59
N ILE A 178 17.39 3.34 -6.82
CA ILE A 178 17.41 3.39 -5.36
C ILE A 178 18.52 4.32 -4.87
N SER A 179 19.76 4.16 -5.37
CA SER A 179 20.90 4.99 -4.95
C SER A 179 20.68 6.47 -5.28
N LEU A 180 20.22 6.78 -6.49
CA LEU A 180 19.84 8.15 -6.86
C LEU A 180 18.72 8.72 -5.98
N GLY A 181 17.70 7.91 -5.67
CA GLY A 181 16.62 8.31 -4.78
C GLY A 181 17.11 8.65 -3.37
N LEU A 182 18.00 7.82 -2.82
CA LEU A 182 18.63 8.06 -1.51
C LEU A 182 19.50 9.32 -1.52
N ILE A 183 20.30 9.53 -2.57
CA ILE A 183 21.12 10.74 -2.73
C ILE A 183 20.24 11.98 -2.75
N LYS A 184 19.19 12.00 -3.58
CA LYS A 184 18.26 13.14 -3.65
C LYS A 184 17.57 13.39 -2.32
N LYS A 185 17.20 12.33 -1.60
CA LYS A 185 16.55 12.48 -0.30
C LYS A 185 17.51 13.05 0.75
N PHE A 186 18.66 12.40 0.98
CA PHE A 186 19.57 12.81 2.04
C PHE A 186 20.31 14.11 1.76
N LEU A 187 20.74 14.36 0.50
CA LEU A 187 21.54 15.54 0.19
C LEU A 187 20.72 16.78 -0.17
N ILE A 188 19.51 16.61 -0.72
CA ILE A 188 18.70 17.74 -1.20
C ILE A 188 17.46 17.91 -0.32
N ALA A 189 16.63 16.88 -0.18
CA ALA A 189 15.36 17.04 0.53
C ALA A 189 15.56 17.27 2.04
N ASP A 190 16.40 16.46 2.68
CA ASP A 190 16.62 16.56 4.13
C ASP A 190 17.43 17.81 4.50
N THR A 191 18.33 18.28 3.64
CA THR A 191 19.07 19.54 3.85
C THR A 191 18.17 20.76 3.70
N LEU A 192 17.31 20.80 2.67
CA LEU A 192 16.31 21.86 2.51
C LEU A 192 15.29 21.85 3.65
N SER A 193 14.86 20.66 4.10
CA SER A 193 13.92 20.52 5.23
C SER A 193 14.44 21.08 6.54
N GLN A 194 15.75 21.27 6.72
CA GLN A 194 16.31 21.89 7.91
C GLN A 194 16.27 23.43 7.85
N ILE A 195 16.11 24.00 6.66
CA ILE A 195 16.15 25.44 6.41
C ILE A 195 14.72 26.02 6.39
N THR A 196 13.71 25.19 6.17
CA THR A 196 12.27 25.52 6.16
C THR A 196 11.57 25.05 7.42
#